data_AF-A0A814U9Q7-F1
#
_entry.id   AF-A0A814U9Q7-F1
#
_cell.length_a   1.000
_cell.length_b   1.000
_cell.length_c   1.000
_cell.angle_alpha   90.00
_cell.angle_beta   90.00
_cell.angle_gamma   90.00
#
_symmetry.space_group_name_H-M   'P 1'
#
loop_
_entity.id
_entity.type
_entity.pdbx_description
1 polymer ?
#
loop_
_entity_poly.entity_id
_entity_poly.type
_entity_poly.pdbx_seq_one_letter_code
_entity_poly.pdbx_strand_id
1 'polypeptide(L)'
;MMYHKAKLFKDEEIAEAILHAATPGKCRGLGRRVKNFKADIWWNNRTRIVSEGNYLKFTQDATLKDLLVNQQDALFVEASPSDAIWGVGLAENDPLIQQRSTWKGLNLMDYLLTDIAHRLRDTITKDDVQD
;
A
#
# COMPACT_ATOMS: atom_id res chain seq x y z
N MET A 1 1.44 -5.63 6.47
CA MET A 1 1.25 -6.16 5.09
C MET A 1 1.88 -7.54 4.88
N MET A 2 3.21 -7.69 4.89
CA MET A 2 3.85 -9.00 4.62
C MET A 2 3.48 -10.09 5.64
N TYR A 3 3.29 -9.72 6.91
CA TYR A 3 2.77 -10.60 7.96
C TYR A 3 1.43 -11.24 7.53
N HIS A 4 0.45 -10.42 7.14
CA HIS A 4 -0.85 -10.90 6.68
C HIS A 4 -0.77 -11.72 5.38
N LYS A 5 0.21 -11.44 4.50
CA LYS A 5 0.48 -12.32 3.35
C LYS A 5 0.88 -13.72 3.83
N ALA A 6 1.78 -13.82 4.80
CA ALA A 6 2.19 -15.12 5.36
C ALA A 6 1.02 -15.85 6.03
N LYS A 7 0.21 -15.13 6.82
CA LYS A 7 -1.02 -15.65 7.43
C LYS A 7 -2.03 -16.16 6.39
N LEU A 8 -2.22 -15.45 5.28
CA LEU A 8 -3.11 -15.86 4.20
C LEU A 8 -2.75 -17.24 3.62
N PHE A 9 -1.45 -17.55 3.54
CA PHE A 9 -0.94 -18.83 3.03
C PHE A 9 -0.59 -19.84 4.12
N LYS A 10 -1.01 -19.56 5.37
CA LYS A 10 -0.80 -20.42 6.55
C LYS A 10 0.69 -20.73 6.81
N ASP A 11 1.57 -19.78 6.51
CA ASP A 11 3.00 -19.88 6.78
C ASP A 11 3.34 -19.15 8.08
N GLU A 12 3.07 -19.80 9.20
CA GLU A 12 3.28 -19.24 10.55
C GLU A 12 4.75 -18.95 10.85
N GLU A 13 5.66 -19.77 10.33
CA GLU A 13 7.11 -19.57 10.49
C GLU A 13 7.55 -18.25 9.85
N ILE A 14 7.14 -17.99 8.60
CA ILE A 14 7.45 -16.72 7.93
C ILE A 14 6.67 -15.56 8.56
N ALA A 15 5.44 -15.78 9.02
CA ALA A 15 4.68 -14.74 9.72
C ALA A 15 5.42 -14.26 10.98
N GLU A 16 5.87 -15.19 11.82
CA GLU A 16 6.63 -14.87 13.03
C GLU A 16 7.96 -14.20 12.69
N ALA A 17 8.69 -14.71 11.69
CA ALA A 17 9.94 -14.09 11.25
C ALA A 17 9.75 -12.64 10.75
N ILE A 18 8.61 -12.35 10.09
CA ILE A 18 8.27 -10.99 9.65
C ILE A 18 7.94 -10.09 10.83
N LEU A 19 7.26 -10.61 11.86
CA LEU A 19 6.91 -9.83 13.04
C LEU A 19 8.16 -9.33 13.79
N HIS A 20 9.22 -10.14 13.83
CA HIS A 20 10.51 -9.81 14.46
C HIS A 20 11.51 -9.14 13.51
N ALA A 21 11.13 -8.85 12.26
CA ALA A 21 12.04 -8.24 11.30
C ALA A 21 12.23 -6.74 11.58
N ALA A 22 13.47 -6.34 11.86
CA ALA A 22 13.81 -4.98 12.25
C ALA A 22 13.69 -3.92 11.14
N THR A 23 13.55 -4.31 9.88
CA THR A 23 13.52 -3.35 8.76
C THR A 23 12.47 -3.70 7.70
N PRO A 24 11.88 -2.70 7.02
CA PRO A 24 10.94 -2.94 5.92
C PRO A 24 11.52 -3.80 4.80
N GLY A 25 12.82 -3.63 4.49
CA GLY A 25 13.52 -4.44 3.50
C GLY A 25 13.57 -5.92 3.88
N LYS A 26 13.84 -6.22 5.17
CA LYS A 26 13.85 -7.59 5.69
C LYS A 26 12.44 -8.20 5.69
N CYS A 27 11.41 -7.44 6.08
CA CYS A 27 10.01 -7.85 5.96
C CYS A 27 9.65 -8.20 4.50
N ARG A 28 10.04 -7.36 3.54
CA ARG A 28 9.79 -7.57 2.11
C ARG A 28 10.52 -8.81 1.60
N GLY A 29 11.78 -9.02 1.98
CA GLY A 29 12.55 -10.21 1.64
C GLY A 29 11.90 -11.51 2.15
N LEU A 30 11.49 -11.53 3.41
CA LEU A 30 10.74 -12.66 3.99
C LEU A 30 9.40 -12.88 3.30
N GLY A 31 8.68 -11.81 2.98
CA GLY A 31 7.41 -11.88 2.24
C GLY A 31 7.52 -12.50 0.84
N ARG A 32 8.71 -12.53 0.23
CA ARG A 32 8.97 -13.27 -1.03
C ARG A 32 9.16 -14.77 -0.82
N ARG A 33 9.44 -15.21 0.41
CA ARG A 33 9.71 -16.61 0.79
C ARG A 33 8.50 -17.35 1.36
N VAL A 34 7.33 -16.69 1.42
CA VAL A 34 6.08 -17.29 1.91
C VAL A 34 5.76 -18.58 1.14
N LYS A 35 5.63 -19.68 1.87
CA LYS A 35 5.26 -21.00 1.36
C LYS A 35 3.81 -21.01 0.89
N ASN A 36 3.45 -22.00 0.07
CA ASN A 36 2.09 -22.22 -0.45
C ASN A 36 1.49 -21.03 -1.21
N PHE A 37 2.33 -20.10 -1.69
CA PHE A 37 1.88 -18.93 -2.42
C PHE A 37 1.12 -19.33 -3.68
N LYS A 38 -0.09 -18.81 -3.83
CA LYS A 38 -0.92 -18.92 -5.03
C LYS A 38 -1.29 -17.53 -5.52
N ALA A 39 -0.97 -17.24 -6.77
CA ALA A 39 -1.05 -15.88 -7.32
C ALA A 39 -2.49 -15.37 -7.37
N ASP A 40 -3.44 -16.20 -7.78
CA ASP A 40 -4.88 -15.94 -7.80
C ASP A 40 -5.43 -15.56 -6.43
N ILE A 41 -5.10 -16.35 -5.40
CA ILE A 41 -5.50 -16.06 -4.01
C ILE A 41 -4.89 -14.73 -3.57
N TRP A 42 -3.61 -14.49 -3.88
CA TRP A 42 -2.98 -13.22 -3.52
C TRP A 42 -3.62 -12.04 -4.24
N TRP A 43 -3.90 -12.13 -5.53
CA TRP A 43 -4.50 -11.05 -6.31
C TRP A 43 -5.87 -10.66 -5.76
N ASN A 44 -6.68 -11.64 -5.34
CA ASN A 44 -7.99 -11.40 -4.75
C ASN A 44 -7.94 -10.78 -3.34
N ASN A 45 -6.80 -10.85 -2.66
CA ASN A 45 -6.67 -10.40 -1.25
C ASN A 45 -5.71 -9.22 -1.04
N ARG A 46 -4.77 -8.99 -1.97
CA ARG A 46 -3.66 -8.04 -1.79
C ARG A 46 -4.14 -6.62 -1.52
N THR A 47 -5.18 -6.18 -2.23
CA THR A 47 -5.70 -4.81 -2.10
C THR A 47 -6.25 -4.57 -0.71
N ARG A 48 -7.08 -5.49 -0.19
CA ARG A 48 -7.60 -5.40 1.18
C ARG A 48 -6.48 -5.39 2.22
N ILE A 49 -5.53 -6.33 2.11
CA ILE A 49 -4.41 -6.46 3.07
C ILE A 49 -3.51 -5.22 3.08
N VAL A 50 -3.21 -4.65 1.91
CA VAL A 50 -2.37 -3.45 1.80
C VAL A 50 -3.15 -2.21 2.22
N SER A 51 -4.44 -2.13 1.92
CA SER A 51 -5.30 -1.01 2.33
C SER A 51 -5.39 -0.95 3.84
N GLU A 52 -5.69 -2.06 4.50
CA GLU A 52 -5.78 -2.13 5.96
C GLU A 52 -4.45 -1.76 6.64
N GLY A 53 -3.32 -2.23 6.10
CA GLY A 53 -2.00 -1.86 6.61
C GLY A 53 -1.68 -0.37 6.46
N ASN A 54 -2.01 0.25 5.33
CA ASN A 54 -1.82 1.69 5.14
C ASN A 54 -2.80 2.49 5.99
N TYR A 55 -4.06 2.08 6.10
CA TYR A 55 -5.05 2.75 6.93
C TYR A 55 -4.54 2.85 8.38
N LEU A 56 -4.09 1.73 8.95
CA LEU A 56 -3.50 1.71 10.30
C LEU A 56 -2.28 2.63 10.41
N LYS A 57 -1.37 2.60 9.42
CA LYS A 57 -0.20 3.49 9.37
C LYS A 57 -0.60 4.96 9.45
N PHE A 58 -1.58 5.39 8.65
CA PHE A 58 -2.00 6.79 8.59
C PHE A 58 -2.89 7.18 9.79
N THR A 59 -3.62 6.26 10.41
CA THR A 59 -4.40 6.58 11.63
C THR A 59 -3.57 6.68 12.89
N GLN A 60 -2.41 6.00 12.94
CA GLN A 60 -1.57 5.96 14.14
C GLN A 60 -0.67 7.19 14.30
N ASP A 61 -0.49 7.98 13.24
CA ASP A 61 0.39 9.15 13.23
C ASP A 61 -0.37 10.34 12.63
N ALA A 62 -0.65 11.35 13.47
CA ALA A 62 -1.40 12.55 13.06
C ALA A 62 -0.69 13.33 11.94
N THR A 63 0.65 13.38 11.94
CA THR A 63 1.41 14.09 10.92
C THR A 63 1.27 13.40 9.56
N LEU A 64 1.35 12.07 9.55
CA LEU A 64 1.13 11.29 8.33
C LEU A 64 -0.32 11.37 7.87
N LYS A 65 -1.28 11.32 8.81
CA LYS A 65 -2.71 11.51 8.52
C LYS A 65 -2.92 12.83 7.78
N ASP A 66 -2.42 13.92 8.34
CA ASP A 66 -2.57 15.28 7.80
C ASP A 66 -1.91 15.41 6.43
N LEU A 67 -0.74 14.82 6.24
CA LEU A 67 -0.06 14.78 4.94
C LEU A 67 -0.93 14.10 3.87
N LEU A 68 -1.60 13.00 4.23
CA LEU A 68 -2.45 12.26 3.30
C LEU A 68 -3.77 12.98 3.01
N VAL A 69 -4.46 13.48 4.04
CA VAL A 69 -5.78 14.09 3.87
C VAL A 69 -5.71 15.50 3.29
N ASN A 70 -4.61 16.23 3.46
CA ASN A 70 -4.49 17.60 2.91
C ASN A 70 -3.86 17.65 1.52
N GLN A 71 -3.59 16.50 0.91
CA GLN A 71 -3.18 16.48 -0.48
C GLN A 71 -4.32 17.02 -1.37
N GLN A 72 -3.96 17.87 -2.33
CA GLN A 72 -4.85 18.34 -3.40
C GLN A 72 -5.35 17.16 -4.24
N ASP A 73 -6.26 17.39 -5.19
CA ASP A 73 -6.77 16.39 -6.14
C ASP A 73 -5.71 15.93 -7.17
N ALA A 74 -4.50 15.66 -6.69
CA ALA A 74 -3.34 15.19 -7.42
C ALA A 74 -3.21 13.67 -7.28
N LEU A 75 -2.78 13.05 -8.37
CA LEU A 75 -2.53 11.61 -8.44
C LEU A 75 -1.21 11.26 -7.75
N PHE A 76 -1.20 10.23 -6.89
CA PHE A 76 0.05 9.64 -6.44
C PHE A 76 0.66 8.79 -7.56
N VAL A 77 1.96 8.92 -7.80
CA VAL A 77 2.66 8.15 -8.82
C VAL A 77 3.80 7.38 -8.17
N GLU A 78 3.62 6.07 -7.98
CA GLU A 78 4.70 5.21 -7.49
C GLU A 78 5.64 4.87 -8.66
N ALA A 79 6.72 5.64 -8.76
CA ALA A 79 7.70 5.60 -9.84
C ALA A 79 8.72 4.46 -9.68
N SER A 80 8.25 3.22 -9.86
CA SER A 80 9.08 2.03 -9.76
C SER A 80 9.12 1.23 -11.08
N PRO A 81 10.29 1.12 -11.76
CA PRO A 81 10.44 0.29 -12.96
C PRO A 81 10.18 -1.20 -12.72
N SER A 82 10.37 -1.64 -11.48
CA SER A 82 10.28 -3.05 -11.08
C SER A 82 8.93 -3.43 -10.47
N ASP A 83 8.03 -2.46 -10.29
CA ASP A 83 6.70 -2.67 -9.72
C ASP A 83 5.61 -2.15 -10.67
N ALA A 84 5.06 -3.07 -11.47
CA ALA A 84 3.92 -2.81 -12.35
C ALA A 84 2.56 -3.05 -11.66
N ILE A 85 2.53 -3.41 -10.37
CA ILE A 85 1.29 -3.66 -9.64
C ILE A 85 0.93 -2.43 -8.80
N TRP A 86 1.83 -2.03 -7.91
CA TRP A 86 1.59 -0.89 -7.03
C TRP A 86 2.04 0.41 -7.67
N GLY A 87 3.01 0.35 -8.57
CA GLY A 87 3.51 1.49 -9.34
C GLY A 87 3.19 1.46 -10.81
N VAL A 88 3.76 2.44 -11.51
CA VAL A 88 3.52 2.71 -12.93
C VAL A 88 4.44 1.96 -13.88
N GLY A 89 5.42 1.22 -13.35
CA GLY A 89 6.38 0.46 -14.16
C GLY A 89 7.41 1.34 -14.90
N LEU A 90 7.59 2.59 -14.47
CA LEU A 90 8.54 3.56 -15.03
C LEU A 90 9.36 4.19 -13.91
N ALA A 91 10.58 4.63 -14.21
CA ALA A 91 11.43 5.36 -13.28
C ALA A 91 10.94 6.80 -13.14
N GLU A 92 11.22 7.45 -12.01
CA GLU A 92 10.86 8.85 -11.76
C GLU A 92 11.42 9.81 -12.82
N ASN A 93 12.62 9.52 -13.32
CA ASN A 93 13.29 10.30 -14.35
C ASN A 93 12.99 9.83 -15.79
N ASP A 94 12.11 8.84 -15.98
CA ASP A 94 11.69 8.42 -17.30
C ASP A 94 10.78 9.51 -17.89
N PRO A 95 11.10 10.11 -19.06
CA PRO A 95 10.29 11.18 -19.64
C PRO A 95 8.84 10.75 -19.93
N LEU A 96 8.59 9.45 -20.09
CA LEU A 96 7.25 8.92 -20.33
C LEU A 96 6.36 8.94 -19.07
N ILE A 97 6.93 9.08 -17.86
CA ILE A 97 6.17 8.98 -16.60
C ILE A 97 5.04 10.03 -16.48
N GLN A 98 5.20 11.18 -17.13
CA GLN A 98 4.20 12.25 -17.17
C GLN A 98 2.99 11.92 -18.06
N GLN A 99 3.10 10.88 -18.91
CA GLN A 99 2.05 10.47 -19.83
C GLN A 99 1.39 9.18 -19.32
N ARG A 100 0.22 9.30 -18.69
CA ARG A 100 -0.51 8.16 -18.10
C ARG A 100 -0.77 7.01 -19.09
N SER A 101 -0.95 7.31 -20.37
CA SER A 101 -1.14 6.30 -21.43
C SER A 101 0.08 5.42 -21.69
N THR A 102 1.27 5.83 -21.24
CA THR A 102 2.53 5.09 -21.42
C THR A 102 2.87 4.20 -20.24
N TRP A 103 2.11 4.32 -19.14
CA TRP A 103 2.34 3.55 -17.93
C TRP A 103 2.19 2.05 -18.21
N LYS A 104 3.13 1.28 -17.67
CA LYS A 104 3.20 -0.18 -17.83
C LYS A 104 2.64 -0.91 -16.62
N GLY A 105 2.25 -0.15 -15.59
CA GLY A 105 1.76 -0.66 -14.32
C GLY A 105 0.40 -0.10 -13.94
N LEU A 106 -0.22 -0.75 -12.94
CA LEU A 106 -1.58 -0.48 -12.52
C LEU A 106 -1.70 0.73 -11.58
N ASN A 107 -0.59 1.17 -10.99
CA ASN A 107 -0.56 2.22 -9.96
C ASN A 107 -1.56 2.00 -8.81
N LEU A 108 -1.72 0.75 -8.34
CA LEU A 108 -2.71 0.42 -7.30
C LEU A 108 -2.48 1.16 -5.97
N MET A 109 -1.28 1.69 -5.74
CA MET A 109 -1.00 2.46 -4.53
C MET A 109 -1.82 3.75 -4.49
N ASP A 110 -1.97 4.43 -5.62
CA ASP A 110 -2.75 5.67 -5.72
C ASP A 110 -4.21 5.46 -5.32
N TYR A 111 -4.92 4.57 -6.03
CA TYR A 111 -6.32 4.27 -5.73
C TYR A 111 -6.56 3.95 -4.25
N LEU A 112 -5.61 3.23 -3.64
CA LEU A 112 -5.65 2.86 -2.24
C LEU A 112 -5.43 4.06 -1.30
N LEU A 113 -4.45 4.91 -1.59
CA LEU A 113 -4.16 6.10 -0.77
C LEU A 113 -5.29 7.12 -0.90
N THR A 114 -5.84 7.32 -2.09
CA THR A 114 -7.00 8.19 -2.34
C THR A 114 -8.24 7.70 -1.59
N ASP A 115 -8.54 6.39 -1.63
CA ASP A 115 -9.65 5.80 -0.86
C ASP A 115 -9.48 6.02 0.65
N ILE A 116 -8.27 5.79 1.17
CA ILE A 116 -7.96 6.02 2.59
C ILE A 116 -8.10 7.50 2.95
N ALA A 117 -7.60 8.41 2.10
CA ALA A 117 -7.71 9.85 2.32
C ALA A 117 -9.18 10.28 2.45
N HIS A 118 -10.04 9.83 1.54
CA HIS A 118 -11.48 10.10 1.60
C HIS A 118 -12.11 9.57 2.89
N ARG A 119 -11.84 8.30 3.24
CA ARG A 119 -12.37 7.70 4.48
C ARG A 119 -11.95 8.46 5.74
N LEU A 120 -10.72 8.96 5.78
CA LEU A 120 -10.20 9.72 6.91
C LEU A 120 -10.76 11.14 6.99
N ARG A 121 -11.00 11.80 5.85
CA ARG A 121 -11.70 13.10 5.77
C ARG A 121 -13.15 12.99 6.26
N ASP A 122 -13.88 11.98 5.81
CA ASP A 122 -15.27 11.75 6.22
C ASP A 122 -15.38 11.52 7.74
N THR A 123 -14.36 10.92 8.35
CA THR A 123 -14.28 10.74 9.80
C THR A 123 -14.07 12.08 10.51
N ILE A 124 -13.15 12.94 10.03
CA ILE A 124 -12.94 14.30 10.56
C ILE A 124 -14.24 15.11 10.52
N THR A 125 -14.96 15.11 9.39
CA THR A 125 -16.21 15.88 9.27
C THR A 125 -17.33 15.45 10.21
N LYS A 126 -17.29 14.22 10.74
CA LYS A 126 -18.29 13.75 11.71
C LYS A 126 -17.92 14.11 13.14
N ASP A 127 -16.63 14.10 13.47
CA ASP A 127 -16.13 14.47 14.79
C ASP A 127 -16.23 16.00 14.99
N ASP A 128 -16.08 16.82 13.93
CA ASP A 128 -16.20 18.29 13.98
C ASP A 128 -17.66 18.83 14.02
N VAL A 129 -18.67 17.95 13.92
CA VAL A 129 -20.11 18.32 13.96
C VAL A 129 -20.75 17.96 15.31
N GLN A 130 -19.98 17.36 16.23
CA GLN A 130 -20.37 17.13 17.61
C GLN A 130 -19.68 18.13 18.55
N ASP A 131 -20.01 19.42 18.43
CA ASP A 131 -19.87 20.44 19.47
C ASP A 131 -20.89 21.58 19.24
#